data_AF-A0A1R1PBZ7-F1
#
_entry.id   AF-A0A1R1PBZ7-F1
#
_cell.length_a   1.000
_cell.length_b   1.000
_cell.length_c   1.000
_cell.angle_alpha   90.00
_cell.angle_beta   90.00
_cell.angle_gamma   90.00
#
_symmetry.space_group_name_H-M   'P 1'
#
loop_
_entity.id
_entity.type
_entity.pdbx_description
1 polymer ?
#
loop_
_entity_poly.entity_id
_entity_poly.type
_entity_poly.pdbx_seq_one_letter_code
_entity_poly.pdbx_strand_id
1 'polypeptide(L)'
;SFAELFALLFSSLKPSLPSLIPAPSSLPSPSSSLSTDPFEHSLIASFGLSSTTSSSSSKNNSSASSKLHLYADETMVWQFLASLAIVANIDQQHHLVSLTRLSITSRIRLAQSDPQLAPLLLHNVNLFLNALGLDASQLSSL
;
A
#
# COMPACT_ATOMS: atom_id res chain seq x y z
N SER A 1 33.42 -15.75 0.13
CA SER A 1 32.33 -16.75 0.22
C SER A 1 31.00 -16.12 -0.21
N PHE A 2 29.95 -16.90 -0.46
CA PHE A 2 28.62 -16.31 -0.78
C PHE A 2 28.13 -15.36 0.33
N ALA A 3 28.40 -15.69 1.60
CA ALA A 3 28.04 -14.86 2.74
C ALA A 3 28.73 -13.47 2.73
N GLU A 4 30.00 -13.39 2.33
CA GLU A 4 30.71 -12.10 2.20
C GLU A 4 30.14 -11.25 1.07
N LEU A 5 29.82 -11.87 -0.07
CA LEU A 5 29.21 -11.17 -1.20
C LEU A 5 27.82 -10.63 -0.83
N PHE A 6 27.02 -11.43 -0.12
CA PHE A 6 25.74 -10.99 0.42
C PHE A 6 25.91 -9.87 1.44
N ALA A 7 26.89 -9.94 2.34
CA ALA A 7 27.15 -8.89 3.30
C ALA A 7 27.51 -7.56 2.62
N LEU A 8 28.31 -7.59 1.55
CA LEU A 8 28.64 -6.42 0.73
C LEU A 8 27.39 -5.86 0.03
N LEU A 9 26.61 -6.72 -0.61
CA LEU A 9 25.35 -6.33 -1.27
C LEU A 9 24.37 -5.72 -0.27
N PHE A 10 24.19 -6.36 0.89
CA PHE A 10 23.30 -5.88 1.93
C PHE A 10 23.78 -4.53 2.47
N SER A 11 25.10 -4.36 2.64
CA SER A 11 25.67 -3.09 3.09
C SER A 11 25.50 -1.97 2.07
N SER A 12 25.56 -2.25 0.76
CA SER A 12 25.26 -1.25 -0.28
C SER A 12 23.77 -0.95 -0.39
N LEU A 13 22.91 -1.92 -0.08
CA LEU A 13 21.46 -1.79 -0.19
C LEU A 13 20.82 -1.10 1.03
N LYS A 14 21.41 -1.24 2.22
CA LYS A 14 20.95 -0.60 3.48
C LYS A 14 20.43 0.83 3.34
N PRO A 15 21.15 1.79 2.70
CA PRO A 15 20.66 3.16 2.57
C PRO A 15 19.40 3.29 1.70
N SER A 16 19.17 2.35 0.77
CA SER A 16 18.06 2.38 -0.18
C SER A 16 16.86 1.53 0.26
N LEU A 17 17.03 0.59 1.19
CA LEU A 17 15.96 -0.26 1.71
C LEU A 17 14.73 0.52 2.21
N PRO A 18 14.86 1.63 2.97
CA PRO A 18 13.70 2.38 3.44
C PRO A 18 12.86 2.97 2.30
N SER A 19 13.48 3.31 1.17
CA SER A 19 12.79 3.84 -0.01
C SER A 19 12.04 2.76 -0.79
N LEU A 20 12.43 1.50 -0.63
CA LEU A 20 11.81 0.37 -1.31
C LEU A 20 10.53 -0.08 -0.61
N ILE A 21 10.48 0.05 0.72
CA ILE A 21 9.35 -0.39 1.53
C ILE A 21 8.16 0.53 1.24
N PRO A 22 7.03 -0.01 0.76
CA PRO A 22 5.92 0.82 0.37
C PRO A 22 5.34 1.50 1.61
N ALA A 23 5.30 2.84 1.55
CA ALA A 23 4.89 3.69 2.65
C ALA A 23 3.49 3.27 3.15
N PRO A 24 3.24 3.36 4.47
CA PRO A 24 1.96 2.97 5.07
C PRO A 24 0.74 3.81 4.60
N SER A 25 0.97 4.84 3.77
CA SER A 25 -0.02 5.87 3.44
C SER A 25 0.10 6.38 1.99
N SER A 26 0.14 5.49 1.00
CA SER A 26 -0.33 5.86 -0.34
C SER A 26 -1.85 5.77 -0.41
N LEU A 27 -2.53 6.60 0.41
CA LEU A 27 -3.86 7.04 0.02
C LEU A 27 -3.69 7.79 -1.31
N PRO A 28 -4.53 7.57 -2.33
CA PRO A 28 -4.67 8.57 -3.38
C PRO A 28 -5.15 9.84 -2.70
N SER A 29 -4.29 10.84 -2.60
CA SER A 29 -4.69 12.20 -2.28
C SER A 29 -5.82 12.56 -3.25
N PRO A 30 -7.02 12.96 -2.79
CA PRO A 30 -7.95 13.62 -3.68
C PRO A 30 -7.26 14.89 -4.14
N SER A 31 -6.81 14.91 -5.40
CA SER A 31 -6.36 16.12 -6.06
C SER A 31 -7.43 17.19 -5.87
N SER A 32 -7.02 18.25 -5.18
CA SER A 32 -7.81 19.38 -4.76
C SER A 32 -8.54 20.01 -5.95
N SER A 33 -9.86 19.85 -6.03
CA SER A 33 -10.72 20.77 -6.76
C SER A 33 -11.40 21.69 -5.74
N LEU A 34 -10.66 22.70 -5.29
CA LEU A 34 -11.22 23.83 -4.56
C LEU A 34 -11.77 24.82 -5.60
N SER A 35 -13.02 24.62 -5.99
CA SER A 35 -13.81 25.65 -6.68
C SER A 35 -14.65 26.38 -5.64
N THR A 36 -14.26 27.61 -5.36
CA THR A 36 -15.15 28.64 -4.82
C THR A 36 -14.51 29.98 -5.13
N ASP A 37 -15.09 30.75 -6.04
CA ASP A 37 -15.36 32.14 -5.74
C ASP A 37 -16.79 32.52 -6.20
N PRO A 38 -17.57 33.20 -5.34
CA PRO A 38 -18.88 33.73 -5.64
C PRO A 38 -18.80 35.19 -6.14
N PHE A 39 -19.89 35.66 -6.74
CA PHE A 39 -20.30 37.04 -7.09
C PHE A 39 -20.60 37.28 -8.58
N GLU A 40 -21.86 36.99 -8.92
CA GLU A 40 -22.82 37.83 -9.65
C GLU A 40 -22.29 38.76 -10.76
N HIS A 41 -22.71 38.50 -12.01
CA HIS A 41 -23.72 39.29 -12.72
C HIS A 41 -23.71 38.92 -14.22
N SER A 42 -24.76 38.29 -14.73
CA SER A 42 -25.31 38.68 -16.03
C SER A 42 -26.70 38.08 -16.24
N LEU A 43 -27.67 38.97 -16.32
CA LEU A 43 -29.06 38.73 -16.71
C LEU A 43 -29.13 38.21 -18.14
N ILE A 44 -29.61 36.98 -18.36
CA ILE A 44 -30.30 36.63 -19.61
C ILE A 44 -31.47 35.70 -19.29
N ALA A 45 -32.68 36.19 -19.57
CA ALA A 45 -33.92 35.45 -19.54
C ALA A 45 -34.03 34.47 -20.73
N SER A 46 -34.58 33.27 -20.51
CA SER A 46 -35.71 32.73 -21.32
C SER A 46 -35.97 31.23 -21.07
N PHE A 47 -37.21 30.95 -20.67
CA PHE A 47 -38.14 29.90 -21.08
C PHE A 47 -37.61 28.57 -21.67
N GLY A 48 -38.02 27.44 -21.06
CA GLY A 48 -38.44 26.25 -21.81
C GLY A 48 -37.86 24.89 -21.43
N LEU A 49 -38.74 24.05 -20.87
CA LEU A 49 -38.95 22.62 -21.16
C LEU A 49 -38.02 21.54 -20.54
N SER A 50 -38.65 20.68 -19.75
CA SER A 50 -38.16 19.43 -19.17
C SER A 50 -37.77 18.38 -20.22
N SER A 51 -36.71 17.61 -19.96
CA SER A 51 -36.74 16.16 -20.22
C SER A 51 -35.82 15.40 -19.28
N THR A 52 -36.42 14.39 -18.66
CA THR A 52 -35.82 13.41 -17.78
C THR A 52 -34.94 12.46 -18.59
N THR A 53 -33.65 12.40 -18.28
CA THR A 53 -32.84 11.22 -18.58
C THR A 53 -32.15 10.78 -17.30
N SER A 54 -32.72 9.74 -16.70
CA SER A 54 -32.16 9.04 -15.55
C SER A 54 -30.82 8.44 -15.96
N SER A 55 -29.74 9.08 -15.55
CA SER A 55 -28.39 8.55 -15.62
C SER A 55 -28.25 7.46 -14.57
N SER A 56 -28.23 6.20 -15.03
CA SER A 56 -27.86 5.05 -14.21
C SER A 56 -26.38 5.17 -13.82
N SER A 57 -26.22 5.65 -12.59
CA SER A 57 -25.08 5.57 -11.70
C SER A 57 -24.27 4.27 -11.83
N SER A 58 -23.06 4.38 -12.37
CA SER A 58 -21.99 3.40 -12.18
C SER A 58 -20.66 4.15 -12.10
N LYS A 59 -20.24 4.51 -10.87
CA LYS A 59 -19.00 5.29 -10.62
C LYS A 59 -18.25 4.87 -9.35
N ASN A 60 -18.62 3.76 -8.73
CA ASN A 60 -18.15 3.33 -7.42
C ASN A 60 -17.18 2.13 -7.45
N ASN A 61 -17.02 1.41 -8.58
CA ASN A 61 -16.12 0.25 -8.66
C ASN A 61 -14.68 0.57 -9.08
N SER A 62 -14.41 1.78 -9.59
CA SER A 62 -13.09 2.12 -10.15
C SER A 62 -12.01 2.29 -9.08
N SER A 63 -12.36 2.72 -7.87
CA SER A 63 -11.37 3.01 -6.81
C SER A 63 -10.90 1.76 -6.08
N ALA A 64 -11.78 0.78 -5.85
CA ALA A 64 -11.43 -0.49 -5.20
C ALA A 64 -10.53 -1.34 -6.09
N SER A 65 -10.83 -1.41 -7.39
CA SER A 65 -9.98 -2.12 -8.37
C SER A 65 -8.58 -1.50 -8.46
N SER A 66 -8.47 -0.17 -8.40
CA SER A 66 -7.18 0.51 -8.40
C SER A 66 -6.36 0.27 -7.13
N LYS A 67 -7.02 0.21 -5.96
CA LYS A 67 -6.35 -0.15 -4.70
C LYS A 67 -5.82 -1.58 -4.71
N LEU A 68 -6.63 -2.54 -5.17
CA LEU A 68 -6.21 -3.94 -5.31
C LEU A 68 -4.98 -4.06 -6.23
N HIS A 69 -4.97 -3.34 -7.35
CA HIS A 69 -3.83 -3.35 -8.27
C HIS A 69 -2.58 -2.74 -7.61
N LEU A 70 -2.70 -1.63 -6.86
CA LEU A 70 -1.58 -1.02 -6.15
C LEU A 70 -0.94 -2.02 -5.17
N TYR A 71 -1.73 -2.69 -4.33
CA TYR A 71 -1.21 -3.68 -3.39
C TYR A 71 -0.71 -4.97 -4.07
N ALA A 72 -1.22 -5.29 -5.26
CA ALA A 72 -0.70 -6.40 -6.05
C ALA A 72 0.70 -6.09 -6.59
N ASP A 73 0.97 -4.84 -6.97
CA ASP A 73 2.30 -4.40 -7.42
C ASP A 73 3.33 -4.44 -6.27
N GLU A 74 2.90 -4.19 -5.03
CA GLU A 74 3.75 -4.32 -3.84
C GLU A 74 4.26 -5.74 -3.60
N THR A 75 3.61 -6.77 -4.15
CA THR A 75 3.97 -8.19 -3.94
C THR A 75 5.45 -8.47 -4.25
N MET A 76 5.98 -7.87 -5.32
CA MET A 76 7.39 -8.05 -5.70
C MET A 76 8.35 -7.50 -4.65
N VAL A 77 7.98 -6.39 -3.99
CA VAL A 77 8.78 -5.81 -2.91
C VAL A 77 8.81 -6.75 -1.72
N TRP A 78 7.66 -7.30 -1.32
CA TRP A 78 7.57 -8.25 -0.21
C TRP A 78 8.31 -9.55 -0.50
N GLN A 79 8.26 -10.04 -1.74
CA GLN A 79 9.03 -11.20 -2.19
C GLN A 79 10.55 -10.93 -2.17
N PHE A 80 10.97 -9.74 -2.57
CA PHE A 80 12.38 -9.33 -2.49
C PHE A 80 12.86 -9.21 -1.04
N LEU A 81 12.05 -8.64 -0.15
CA LEU A 81 12.37 -8.59 1.28
C LEU A 81 12.43 -10.00 1.88
N ALA A 82 11.54 -10.90 1.48
CA ALA A 82 11.54 -12.30 1.91
C ALA A 82 12.82 -13.03 1.44
N SER A 83 13.23 -12.84 0.18
CA SER A 83 14.45 -13.47 -0.33
C SER A 83 15.71 -12.93 0.36
N LEU A 84 15.74 -11.63 0.68
CA LEU A 84 16.80 -11.06 1.51
C LEU A 84 16.81 -11.66 2.93
N ALA A 85 15.64 -11.82 3.55
CA ALA A 85 15.51 -12.37 4.90
C ALA A 85 16.01 -13.82 4.99
N ILE A 86 15.75 -14.65 3.97
CA ILE A 86 16.21 -16.06 3.92
C ILE A 86 17.74 -16.15 3.94
N VAL A 87 18.41 -15.24 3.23
CA VAL A 87 19.88 -15.27 3.08
C VAL A 87 20.58 -14.50 4.21
N ALA A 88 19.87 -13.56 4.83
CA ALA A 88 20.39 -12.71 5.89
C ALA A 88 20.76 -13.49 7.16
N ASN A 89 21.86 -13.10 7.79
CA ASN A 89 22.18 -13.55 9.15
C ASN A 89 21.28 -12.83 10.18
N ILE A 90 21.28 -13.30 11.43
CA ILE A 90 20.40 -12.81 12.50
C ILE A 90 20.43 -11.28 12.66
N ASP A 91 21.61 -10.66 12.66
CA ASP A 91 21.73 -9.19 12.78
C ASP A 91 21.11 -8.44 11.59
N GLN A 92 21.25 -9.00 10.39
CA GLN A 92 20.70 -8.43 9.16
C GLN A 92 19.17 -8.62 9.11
N GLN A 93 18.67 -9.76 9.57
CA GLN A 93 17.24 -10.02 9.74
C GLN A 93 16.63 -9.04 10.75
N HIS A 94 17.27 -8.81 11.91
CA HIS A 94 16.84 -7.80 12.87
C HIS A 94 16.77 -6.40 12.26
N HIS A 95 17.75 -6.04 11.42
CA HIS A 95 17.73 -4.77 10.72
C HIS A 95 16.54 -4.67 9.75
N LEU A 96 16.26 -5.71 8.96
CA LEU A 96 15.10 -5.76 8.06
C LEU A 96 13.78 -5.63 8.81
N VAL A 97 13.63 -6.30 9.95
CA VAL A 97 12.44 -6.20 10.79
C VAL A 97 12.27 -4.79 11.33
N SER A 98 13.34 -4.15 11.79
CA SER A 98 13.29 -2.77 12.29
C SER A 98 12.75 -1.81 11.22
N LEU A 99 13.21 -1.96 9.98
CA LEU A 99 12.76 -1.13 8.85
C LEU A 99 11.31 -1.40 8.45
N THR A 100 10.90 -2.67 8.43
CA THR A 100 9.57 -3.09 7.92
C THR A 100 8.47 -3.04 8.97
N ARG A 101 8.81 -2.96 10.26
CA ARG A 101 7.86 -3.01 11.39
C ARG A 101 6.66 -2.08 11.22
N LEU A 102 6.90 -0.80 10.91
CA LEU A 102 5.82 0.18 10.76
C LEU A 102 4.89 -0.16 9.60
N SER A 103 5.47 -0.61 8.48
CA SER A 103 4.72 -1.01 7.29
C SER A 103 3.91 -2.28 7.50
N ILE A 104 4.43 -3.24 8.27
CA ILE A 104 3.73 -4.47 8.66
C ILE A 104 2.55 -4.12 9.57
N THR A 105 2.80 -3.38 10.66
CA THR A 105 1.73 -2.97 11.60
C THR A 105 0.64 -2.18 10.89
N SER A 106 0.98 -1.27 9.98
CA SER A 106 -0.01 -0.49 9.23
C SER A 106 -0.85 -1.37 8.30
N ARG A 107 -0.25 -2.37 7.64
CA ARG A 107 -0.97 -3.26 6.72
C ARG A 107 -1.87 -4.24 7.45
N ILE A 108 -1.44 -4.74 8.60
CA ILE A 108 -2.31 -5.56 9.48
C ILE A 108 -3.51 -4.74 9.93
N ARG A 109 -3.30 -3.50 10.38
CA ARG A 109 -4.40 -2.60 10.75
C ARG A 109 -5.32 -2.31 9.57
N LEU A 110 -4.76 -2.10 8.38
CA LEU A 110 -5.56 -1.87 7.17
C LEU A 110 -6.38 -3.11 6.80
N ALA A 111 -5.80 -4.32 6.89
CA ALA A 111 -6.49 -5.58 6.67
C ALA A 111 -7.64 -5.80 7.66
N GLN A 112 -7.50 -5.37 8.91
CA GLN A 112 -8.59 -5.40 9.90
C GLN A 112 -9.73 -4.43 9.53
N SER A 113 -9.40 -3.27 8.95
CA SER A 113 -10.39 -2.26 8.57
C SER A 113 -11.07 -2.52 7.20
N ASP A 114 -10.39 -3.17 6.27
CA ASP A 114 -10.87 -3.42 4.91
C ASP A 114 -10.77 -4.93 4.57
N PRO A 115 -11.86 -5.70 4.77
CA PRO A 115 -11.86 -7.14 4.55
C PRO A 115 -11.70 -7.54 3.08
N GLN A 116 -11.90 -6.62 2.13
CA GLN A 116 -11.68 -6.91 0.70
C GLN A 116 -10.18 -6.94 0.35
N LEU A 117 -9.39 -6.10 1.02
CA LEU A 117 -7.93 -6.03 0.83
C LEU A 117 -7.16 -6.96 1.77
N ALA A 118 -7.79 -7.38 2.86
CA ALA A 118 -7.21 -8.26 3.87
C ALA A 118 -6.42 -9.47 3.32
N PRO A 119 -6.97 -10.31 2.40
CA PRO A 119 -6.23 -11.48 1.93
C PRO A 119 -4.93 -11.11 1.21
N LEU A 120 -4.93 -10.03 0.43
CA LEU A 120 -3.76 -9.58 -0.33
C LEU A 120 -2.71 -8.95 0.58
N LEU A 121 -3.13 -8.07 1.50
CA LEU A 121 -2.24 -7.40 2.45
C LEU A 121 -1.57 -8.41 3.39
N LEU A 122 -2.34 -9.37 3.92
CA LEU A 122 -1.81 -10.41 4.80
C LEU A 122 -0.93 -11.38 4.03
N HIS A 123 -1.27 -11.74 2.79
CA HIS A 123 -0.39 -12.56 1.94
C HIS A 123 0.98 -11.93 1.76
N ASN A 124 1.02 -10.65 1.39
CA ASN A 124 2.25 -9.89 1.18
C ASN A 124 3.10 -9.80 2.46
N VAL A 125 2.49 -9.47 3.59
CA VAL A 125 3.19 -9.44 4.89
C VAL A 125 3.69 -10.83 5.26
N ASN A 126 2.90 -11.88 5.03
CA ASN A 126 3.28 -13.26 5.36
C ASN A 126 4.41 -13.80 4.49
N LEU A 127 4.60 -13.33 3.25
CA LEU A 127 5.78 -13.71 2.47
C LEU A 127 7.08 -13.37 3.21
N PHE A 128 7.13 -12.17 3.79
CA PHE A 128 8.29 -11.72 4.55
C PHE A 128 8.38 -12.35 5.94
N LEU A 129 7.26 -12.45 6.67
CA LEU A 129 7.27 -13.05 8.01
C LEU A 129 7.62 -14.54 7.97
N ASN A 130 7.10 -15.29 6.99
CA ASN A 130 7.41 -16.71 6.84
C ASN A 130 8.90 -16.94 6.57
N ALA A 131 9.56 -16.03 5.84
CA ALA A 131 11.01 -16.07 5.63
C ALA A 131 11.81 -15.90 6.94
N LEU A 132 11.21 -15.32 7.97
CA LEU A 132 11.78 -15.18 9.32
C LEU A 132 11.29 -16.26 10.29
N GLY A 133 10.43 -17.20 9.83
CA GLY A 133 9.79 -18.20 10.68
C GLY A 133 8.66 -17.67 11.55
N LEU A 134 8.07 -16.51 11.18
CA LEU A 134 6.96 -15.85 11.87
C LEU A 134 5.69 -15.91 11.01
N ASP A 135 4.51 -15.72 11.62
CA ASP A 135 3.23 -15.62 10.92
C ASP A 135 2.44 -14.38 11.40
N ALA A 136 1.79 -13.66 10.48
CA ALA A 136 0.98 -12.47 10.81
C ALA A 136 -0.20 -12.79 11.72
N SER A 137 -0.71 -14.03 11.71
CA SER A 137 -1.78 -14.45 12.63
C SER A 137 -1.39 -14.25 14.10
N GLN A 138 -0.10 -14.43 14.43
CA GLN A 138 0.47 -14.21 15.76
C GLN A 138 0.54 -12.74 16.15
N LEU A 139 0.47 -11.83 15.17
CA LEU A 139 0.50 -10.39 15.37
C LEU A 139 -0.90 -9.78 15.48
N SER A 140 -1.95 -10.53 15.12
CA SER A 140 -3.35 -10.08 15.21
C SER A 140 -3.87 -9.99 16.65
N SER A 141 -3.15 -10.53 17.63
CA SER A 141 -3.52 -10.48 19.05
C SER A 141 -2.93 -9.27 19.79
N LEU A 142 -2.19 -8.38 19.11
CA LEU A 142 -1.73 -7.09 19.62
C LEU A 142 -2.65 -5.95 19.16
#